data_AF-A0A5B8CT16-F1
#
_entry.id   AF-A0A5B8CT16-F1
#
_cell.length_a   1.000
_cell.length_b   1.000
_cell.length_c   1.000
_cell.angle_alpha   90.00
_cell.angle_beta   90.00
_cell.angle_gamma   90.00
#
_symmetry.space_group_name_H-M   'P 1'
#
loop_
_entity.id
_entity.type
_entity.pdbx_description
1 polymer ?
#
loop_
_entity_poly.entity_id
_entity_poly.type
_entity_poly.pdbx_seq_one_letter_code
_entity_poly.pdbx_strand_id
1 'polypeptide(L)' 'MSTALNKPDLQTDEAVLAVVAAAIAAVQRDTGYGSIEITVHDGRVTQIERREKVRFDQQIKSKK' A
#
# COMPACT_ATOMS: atom_id res chain seq x y z
N MET A 1 13.90 31.40 -22.42
CA MET A 1 12.73 30.57 -22.12
C MET A 1 13.04 29.80 -20.85
N SER A 2 12.55 30.30 -19.72
CA SER A 2 12.97 29.89 -18.38
C SER A 2 12.27 28.60 -17.98
N THR A 3 13.04 27.53 -17.76
CA THR A 3 12.58 26.28 -17.13
C THR A 3 12.39 26.54 -15.64
N ALA A 4 11.18 26.94 -15.25
CA ALA A 4 10.81 26.98 -13.85
C ALA A 4 10.71 25.52 -13.34
N LEU A 5 11.74 25.09 -12.62
CA LEU A 5 11.74 23.87 -11.82
C LEU A 5 10.57 23.96 -10.84
N ASN A 6 9.50 23.23 -11.16
CA ASN A 6 8.38 23.00 -10.27
C ASN A 6 8.95 22.39 -8.98
N LYS A 7 9.01 23.17 -7.89
CA LYS A 7 9.32 22.61 -6.57
C LYS A 7 8.10 21.75 -6.21
N PRO A 8 8.20 20.42 -6.11
CA PRO A 8 7.10 19.63 -5.61
C PRO A 8 6.86 20.06 -4.16
N ASP A 9 5.59 20.30 -3.81
CA ASP A 9 5.19 20.60 -2.44
C ASP A 9 5.58 19.42 -1.53
N LEU A 10 6.68 19.56 -0.79
CA LEU A 10 7.22 18.54 0.12
C LEU A 10 6.19 18.03 1.15
N GLN A 11 5.24 18.90 1.49
CA GLN A 11 4.16 18.61 2.44
C GLN A 11 3.16 17.59 1.88
N THR A 12 2.96 17.61 0.57
CA THR A 12 2.11 16.66 -0.15
C THR A 12 2.79 15.30 -0.21
N ASP A 13 4.10 15.28 -0.45
CA ASP A 13 4.89 14.04 -0.50
C ASP A 13 4.92 13.32 0.85
N GLU A 14 5.08 14.05 1.97
CA GLU A 14 5.07 13.48 3.31
C GLU A 14 3.72 12.82 3.65
N ALA A 15 2.60 13.45 3.27
CA ALA A 15 1.27 12.89 3.47
C ALA A 15 1.05 11.61 2.66
N VAL A 16 1.50 11.57 1.40
CA VAL A 16 1.41 10.36 0.56
C VAL A 16 2.28 9.25 1.15
N LEU A 17 3.51 9.55 1.56
CA LEU A 17 4.43 8.60 2.21
C LEU A 17 3.81 7.99 3.47
N ALA A 18 3.16 8.81 4.31
CA ALA A 18 2.51 8.32 5.52
C ALA A 18 1.37 7.33 5.22
N VAL A 19 0.55 7.61 4.19
CA VAL A 19 -0.54 6.72 3.77
C VAL A 19 0.01 5.40 3.22
N VAL A 20 1.04 5.46 2.37
CA VAL A 20 1.70 4.27 1.81
C VAL A 20 2.31 3.41 2.92
N ALA A 21 3.01 4.02 3.88
CA ALA A 21 3.61 3.31 5.01
C ALA A 21 2.54 2.62 5.88
N ALA A 22 1.42 3.28 6.14
CA ALA A 22 0.31 2.70 6.88
C ALA A 22 -0.31 1.50 6.14
N ALA A 23 -0.45 1.60 4.82
CA ALA A 23 -0.97 0.53 3.97
C ALA A 23 -0.06 -0.70 4.01
N ILE A 24 1.26 -0.52 3.87
CA ILE A 24 2.25 -1.60 3.99
C ILE A 24 2.20 -2.27 5.38
N ALA A 25 2.13 -1.46 6.44
CA ALA A 25 2.05 -1.97 7.80
C ALA A 25 0.80 -2.82 8.04
N ALA A 26 -0.32 -2.51 7.37
CA ALA A 26 -1.53 -3.30 7.47
C ALA A 26 -1.36 -4.70 6.86
N VAL A 27 -0.74 -4.82 5.69
CA VAL A 27 -0.46 -6.14 5.07
C VAL A 27 0.44 -7.02 5.93
N GLN A 28 1.41 -6.42 6.62
CA GLN A 28 2.30 -7.15 7.52
C GLN A 28 1.58 -7.70 8.76
N ARG A 29 0.51 -7.05 9.22
CA ARG A 29 -0.27 -7.49 10.39
C ARG A 29 -1.25 -8.61 10.07
N ASP A 30 -1.69 -8.70 8.82
CA ASP A 30 -2.65 -9.71 8.37
C ASP A 30 -1.96 -11.03 7.97
N THR A 31 -2.47 -11.77 6.99
CA THR A 31 -1.98 -13.11 6.61
C THR A 31 -0.54 -13.12 6.07
N GLY A 32 0.09 -11.95 5.89
CA GLY A 32 1.37 -11.80 5.21
C GLY A 32 1.31 -12.08 3.71
N TYR A 33 0.12 -12.33 3.16
CA TYR A 33 -0.11 -12.66 1.75
C TYR A 33 -1.19 -11.75 1.15
N GLY A 34 -0.86 -11.10 0.04
CA GLY A 34 -1.78 -10.22 -0.67
C GLY A 34 -1.05 -9.19 -1.51
N SER A 35 -1.81 -8.25 -2.07
CA SER A 35 -1.29 -7.09 -2.78
C SER A 35 -2.09 -5.85 -2.38
N ILE A 36 -1.42 -4.73 -2.22
CA ILE A 36 -2.05 -3.40 -2.13
C ILE A 36 -1.69 -2.64 -3.39
N GLU A 37 -2.69 -2.02 -4.01
CA GLU A 37 -2.51 -1.06 -5.10
C GLU A 37 -2.95 0.32 -4.61
N ILE A 38 -2.08 1.31 -4.77
CA ILE A 38 -2.32 2.69 -4.36
C ILE A 38 -2.25 3.56 -5.60
N THR A 39 -3.34 4.26 -5.92
CA THR A 39 -3.39 5.20 -7.03
C THR A 39 -3.23 6.62 -6.50
N VAL A 40 -2.28 7.35 -7.08
CA VAL A 40 -1.98 8.74 -6.72
C VAL A 40 -2.21 9.61 -7.95
N HIS A 41 -3.05 10.63 -7.80
CA HIS A 41 -3.26 11.69 -8.81
C HIS A 41 -3.11 13.05 -8.13
N ASP A 42 -2.46 13.99 -8.83
CA ASP A 42 -2.25 15.37 -8.35
C ASP A 42 -1.64 15.46 -6.95
N GLY A 43 -0.70 14.55 -6.63
CA GLY A 43 -0.05 14.46 -5.33
C GLY A 43 -0.93 13.92 -4.20
N ARG A 44 -2.13 13.40 -4.51
CA ARG A 44 -3.04 12.85 -3.50
C ARG A 44 -3.37 11.40 -3.79
N VAL A 45 -3.46 10.61 -2.72
CA VAL A 45 -3.97 9.25 -2.83
C VAL A 45 -5.46 9.32 -3.13
N THR A 46 -5.84 8.82 -4.30
CA THR A 46 -7.24 8.84 -4.76
C THR A 46 -7.91 7.48 -4.60
N GLN A 47 -7.13 6.40 -4.59
CA GLN A 47 -7.65 5.04 -4.48
C GLN A 47 -6.66 4.14 -3.76
N ILE A 48 -7.20 3.23 -2.96
CA ILE A 48 -6.47 2.16 -2.30
C ILE A 48 -7.27 0.87 -2.51
N GLU A 49 -6.72 -0.06 -3.28
CA GLU A 49 -7.26 -1.42 -3.39
C GLU A 49 -6.41 -2.40 -2.58
N ARG A 50 -7.08 -3.28 -1.84
CA ARG A 50 -6.44 -4.37 -1.10
C ARG A 50 -6.96 -5.70 -1.60
N ARG A 51 -6.06 -6.59 -2.00
CA ARG A 51 -6.36 -7.99 -2.30
C ARG A 51 -5.65 -8.86 -1.29
N GLU A 52 -6.41 -9.45 -0.39
CA GLU A 52 -5.88 -10.39 0.59
C GLU A 52 -5.93 -11.80 0.01
N LYS A 53 -4.87 -12.58 0.24
CA LYS A 53 -4.84 -13.98 -0.14
C LYS A 53 -4.76 -14.83 1.11
N VAL A 54 -5.83 -15.53 1.42
CA VAL A 54 -5.86 -16.47 2.56
C VAL A 54 -5.38 -17.83 2.05
N ARG A 55 -4.29 -18.36 2.61
CA ARG A 55 -3.92 -19.75 2.44
C ARG A 55 -4.63 -20.57 3.51
N PHE A 56 -5.57 -21.39 3.08
CA PHE A 56 -6.02 -22.51 3.89
C PHE A 56 -4.94 -23.59 3.74
N ASP A 57 -3.86 -23.49 4.53
CA ASP A 57 -2.98 -24.65 4.66
C ASP A 57 -3.88 -25.82 5.05
N GLN A 58 -3.84 -26.87 4.23
CA GLN A 58 -4.56 -28.10 4.50
C GLN A 58 -4.21 -28.47 5.94
N GLN A 59 -5.20 -28.40 6.83
CA GLN A 59 -5.16 -29.21 8.03
C GLN A 59 -5.16 -30.66 7.53
N ILE A 60 -4.00 -31.17 7.14
CA ILE A 60 -3.73 -32.59 7.13
C ILE A 60 -3.75 -32.93 8.61
N LYS A 61 -4.96 -33.13 9.14
CA LYS A 61 -5.16 -33.88 10.36
C LYS A 61 -4.69 -35.29 10.01
N SER A 62 -3.40 -35.53 10.22
CA SER A 62 -2.85 -36.84 10.46
C SER A 62 -3.53 -37.35 11.72
N LYS A 63 -4.73 -37.91 11.56
CA LYS A 63 -5.40 -38.64 12.62
C LYS A 63 -4.61 -39.94 12.76
N LYS A 64 -3.82 -40.00 13.84
CA LYS A 64 -3.32 -41.26 14.40
C LYS A 64 -4.48 -42.18 14.74
#